data_AF-A0A7H8MDF7-F1
#
_entry.id   AF-A0A7H8MDF7-F1
#
_cell.length_a   1.000
_cell.length_b   1.000
_cell.length_c   1.000
_cell.angle_alpha   90.00
_cell.angle_beta   90.00
_cell.angle_gamma   90.00
#
_symmetry.space_group_name_H-M   'P 1'
#
loop_
_entity.id
_entity.type
_entity.pdbx_description
1 polymer ?
#
loop_
_entity_poly.entity_id
_entity_poly.type
_entity_poly.pdbx_seq_one_letter_code
_entity_poly.pdbx_strand_id
1 'polypeptide(L)'
;MLRPPRTLRYAARVLIACGALLVGIAIYLLMVGAIVPSMCIAFMGLVGAGRAIPLAAGRVTLDPRGLRSKDDPVGEKSLTWESINRLELRRRLWTESVVAADGLTEVTLAAPVRLRFGRDREFDAALAELSRRAGTGVVRGRSLLTLGYACTHLAILAAWTALFVTFDPVWHHSSWPGREEAVRLPNACHVIEPTAKEMFPKQAPQRLPNDDEERCRFGDSLSLKYTLFRYDLGMDGGIERAEERFREGPGGPTLDDEGARTLPGVGDGATIDTATYQDGTRVHQIQVSARKANVVAWLVYAPPEERDSRDEAVREAERLARAAVAAIAVE
;
A
#
# COMPACT_ATOMS: atom_id res chain seq x y z
N MET A 1 3.21 -4.96 -43.13
CA MET A 1 3.38 -4.74 -41.68
C MET A 1 3.20 -6.05 -40.95
N LEU A 2 4.18 -6.49 -40.16
CA LEU A 2 4.04 -7.62 -39.24
C LEU A 2 3.29 -7.07 -38.03
N ARG A 3 1.96 -7.10 -38.09
CA ARG A 3 1.15 -6.60 -36.99
C ARG A 3 1.17 -7.62 -35.87
N PRO A 4 1.25 -7.17 -34.60
CA PRO A 4 1.02 -8.08 -33.49
C PRO A 4 -0.37 -8.75 -33.67
N PRO A 5 -0.51 -9.99 -33.19
CA PRO A 5 -1.76 -10.75 -33.19
C PRO A 5 -2.95 -9.89 -32.77
N ARG A 6 -4.14 -10.10 -33.35
CA ARG A 6 -5.33 -9.32 -32.94
C ARG A 6 -5.56 -9.44 -31.43
N THR A 7 -5.45 -10.64 -30.89
CA THR A 7 -5.58 -10.94 -29.45
C THR A 7 -4.59 -10.16 -28.61
N LEU A 8 -3.33 -10.06 -29.05
CA LEU A 8 -2.28 -9.33 -28.33
C LEU A 8 -2.47 -7.81 -28.42
N ARG A 9 -3.00 -7.30 -29.54
CA ARG A 9 -3.41 -5.89 -29.66
C ARG A 9 -4.60 -5.56 -28.78
N TYR A 10 -5.58 -6.46 -28.67
CA TYR A 10 -6.71 -6.28 -27.74
C TYR A 10 -6.24 -6.33 -26.29
N ALA A 11 -5.43 -7.33 -25.91
CA ALA A 11 -4.84 -7.42 -24.57
C ALA A 11 -4.00 -6.19 -24.24
N ALA A 12 -3.19 -5.69 -25.18
CA ALA A 12 -2.41 -4.47 -25.00
C ALA A 12 -3.31 -3.24 -24.84
N ARG A 13 -4.39 -3.09 -25.62
CA ARG A 13 -5.36 -2.00 -25.45
C ARG A 13 -6.09 -2.07 -24.10
N VAL A 14 -6.45 -3.28 -23.65
CA VAL A 14 -7.04 -3.49 -22.32
C VAL A 14 -6.03 -3.09 -21.24
N LEU A 15 -4.77 -3.52 -21.35
CA LEU A 15 -3.69 -3.12 -20.43
C LEU A 15 -3.46 -1.61 -20.41
N ILE A 16 -3.52 -0.93 -21.56
CA ILE A 16 -3.43 0.54 -21.64
C ILE A 16 -4.63 1.19 -20.95
N ALA A 17 -5.85 0.69 -21.19
CA ALA A 17 -7.06 1.21 -20.55
C ALA A 17 -7.03 1.00 -19.03
N CYS A 18 -6.64 -0.20 -18.56
CA CYS A 18 -6.44 -0.49 -17.14
C CYS A 18 -5.32 0.39 -16.55
N GLY A 19 -4.21 0.58 -17.25
CA GLY A 19 -3.13 1.45 -16.81
C GLY A 19 -3.55 2.92 -16.68
N ALA A 20 -4.33 3.42 -17.64
CA ALA A 20 -4.92 4.76 -17.57
C ALA A 20 -5.92 4.89 -16.42
N LEU A 21 -6.75 3.86 -16.19
CA LEU A 21 -7.65 3.81 -15.04
C LEU A 21 -6.88 3.85 -13.71
N LEU A 22 -5.80 3.07 -13.58
CA LEU A 22 -4.93 3.10 -12.40
C LEU A 22 -4.33 4.49 -12.18
N VAL A 23 -3.88 5.17 -13.24
CA VAL A 23 -3.41 6.57 -13.10
C VAL A 23 -4.54 7.49 -12.63
N GLY A 24 -5.77 7.32 -13.12
CA GLY A 24 -6.94 8.06 -12.62
C GLY A 24 -7.22 7.81 -11.14
N ILE A 25 -7.18 6.54 -10.71
CA ILE A 25 -7.32 6.14 -9.30
C ILE A 25 -6.18 6.75 -8.46
N ALA A 26 -4.96 6.77 -8.96
CA ALA A 26 -3.82 7.38 -8.27
C ALA A 26 -4.03 8.89 -8.07
N ILE A 27 -4.52 9.61 -9.08
CA ILE A 27 -4.84 11.04 -8.95
C ILE A 27 -5.89 11.26 -7.86
N TYR A 28 -6.96 10.45 -7.85
CA TYR A 28 -7.97 10.52 -6.80
C TYR A 28 -7.38 10.26 -5.40
N LEU A 29 -6.55 9.23 -5.25
CA LEU A 29 -5.87 8.91 -4.00
C LEU A 29 -4.94 10.04 -3.54
N LEU A 30 -4.26 10.71 -4.47
CA LEU A 30 -3.44 11.88 -4.15
C LEU A 30 -4.30 13.04 -3.62
N MET A 31 -5.50 13.26 -4.16
CA MET A 31 -6.42 14.30 -3.71
C MET A 31 -6.95 14.08 -2.30
N VAL A 32 -7.08 12.83 -1.86
CA VAL A 32 -7.51 12.46 -0.49
C VAL A 32 -6.34 12.27 0.48
N GLY A 33 -5.13 12.71 0.12
CA GLY A 33 -3.95 12.66 0.98
C GLY A 33 -3.24 11.29 1.06
N ALA A 34 -3.67 10.29 0.28
CA ALA A 34 -3.06 8.96 0.24
C ALA A 34 -1.81 8.95 -0.68
N ILE A 35 -0.77 9.68 -0.30
CA ILE A 35 0.42 9.95 -1.13
C ILE A 35 1.15 8.65 -1.52
N VAL A 36 1.46 7.77 -0.57
CA VAL A 36 2.22 6.55 -0.84
C VAL A 36 1.43 5.59 -1.76
N PRO A 37 0.17 5.21 -1.46
CA PRO A 37 -0.64 4.40 -2.37
C PRO A 37 -0.79 5.01 -3.77
N SER A 38 -0.95 6.33 -3.86
CA SER A 38 -1.08 7.01 -5.15
C SER A 38 0.17 6.83 -6.02
N MET A 39 1.38 6.99 -5.47
CA MET A 39 2.63 6.77 -6.21
C MET A 39 2.78 5.31 -6.65
N CYS A 40 2.40 4.34 -5.80
CA CYS A 40 2.46 2.92 -6.13
C CYS A 40 1.58 2.60 -7.35
N ILE A 41 0.32 3.04 -7.30
CA ILE A 41 -0.68 2.79 -8.32
C ILE A 41 -0.34 3.54 -9.61
N ALA A 42 0.14 4.78 -9.51
CA ALA A 42 0.62 5.55 -10.66
C ALA A 42 1.79 4.84 -11.35
N PHE A 43 2.77 4.35 -10.59
CA PHE A 43 3.91 3.62 -11.15
C PHE A 43 3.47 2.32 -11.83
N MET A 44 2.59 1.54 -11.22
CA MET A 44 2.03 0.33 -11.84
C MET A 44 1.26 0.64 -13.13
N GLY A 45 0.42 1.68 -13.12
CA GLY A 45 -0.33 2.15 -14.28
C GLY A 45 0.58 2.60 -15.42
N LEU A 46 1.59 3.43 -15.12
CA LEU A 46 2.56 3.94 -16.08
C LEU A 46 3.45 2.83 -16.65
N VAL A 47 3.94 1.91 -15.83
CA VAL A 47 4.77 0.78 -16.30
C VAL A 47 3.93 -0.19 -17.14
N GLY A 48 2.71 -0.50 -16.72
CA GLY A 48 1.77 -1.36 -17.45
C GLY A 48 1.39 -0.78 -18.81
N ALA A 49 0.94 0.48 -18.83
CA ALA A 49 0.59 1.18 -20.07
C ALA A 49 1.81 1.42 -20.95
N GLY A 50 2.92 1.92 -20.38
CA GLY A 50 4.15 2.22 -21.10
C GLY A 50 4.73 1.02 -21.84
N ARG A 51 4.65 -0.19 -21.26
CA ARG A 51 5.06 -1.43 -21.93
C ARG A 51 4.04 -1.98 -22.93
N ALA A 52 2.75 -1.69 -22.75
CA ALA A 52 1.69 -2.13 -23.63
C ALA A 52 1.52 -1.24 -24.88
N ILE A 53 1.87 0.05 -24.80
CA ILE A 53 1.77 1.01 -25.92
C ILE A 53 2.54 0.55 -27.16
N PRO A 54 3.82 0.12 -27.08
CA PRO A 54 4.56 -0.40 -28.24
C PRO A 54 3.88 -1.63 -28.87
N LEU A 55 3.36 -2.52 -28.03
CA LEU A 55 2.66 -3.75 -28.46
C LEU A 55 1.33 -3.45 -29.16
N ALA A 56 0.59 -2.44 -28.70
CA ALA A 56 -0.67 -2.02 -29.32
C ALA A 56 -0.43 -1.23 -30.63
N ALA A 57 0.60 -0.39 -30.67
CA ALA A 57 0.93 0.47 -31.79
C ALA A 57 1.54 -0.29 -32.99
N GLY A 58 2.15 -1.46 -32.76
CA GLY A 58 2.66 -2.32 -33.84
C GLY A 58 3.72 -1.62 -34.70
N ARG A 59 4.76 -1.09 -34.06
CA ARG A 59 5.74 -0.16 -34.66
C ARG A 59 6.86 -0.81 -35.49
N VAL A 60 6.76 -2.11 -35.79
CA VAL A 60 7.68 -2.78 -36.71
C VAL A 60 7.10 -2.83 -38.12
N THR A 61 7.66 -2.04 -39.02
CA THR A 61 7.27 -2.02 -40.43
C THR A 61 8.11 -3.00 -41.25
N LEU A 62 7.42 -3.74 -42.12
CA LEU A 62 8.04 -4.57 -43.15
C LEU A 62 8.11 -3.70 -44.41
N ASP A 63 9.31 -3.32 -44.80
CA ASP A 63 9.61 -2.57 -46.02
C ASP A 63 10.17 -3.56 -47.06
N PRO A 64 9.97 -3.35 -48.37
CA PRO A 64 10.73 -4.03 -49.42
C PRO A 64 12.24 -4.15 -49.14
N ARG A 65 12.85 -3.19 -48.46
CA ARG A 65 14.29 -3.21 -48.12
C ARG A 65 14.65 -3.93 -46.82
N GLY A 66 13.70 -4.14 -45.91
CA GLY A 66 13.99 -4.76 -44.62
C GLY A 66 12.96 -4.56 -43.51
N LEU A 67 13.41 -4.73 -42.26
CA LEU A 67 12.68 -4.45 -41.03
C LEU A 67 13.06 -3.08 -40.49
N ARG A 68 12.07 -2.30 -40.04
CA ARG A 68 12.32 -1.07 -39.26
C ARG A 68 11.50 -1.08 -37.98
N SER A 69 12.14 -0.73 -36.88
CA SER A 69 11.51 -0.62 -35.56
C SER A 69 11.72 0.76 -34.97
N LYS A 70 10.61 1.36 -34.53
CA LYS A 70 10.60 2.64 -33.79
C LYS A 70 10.48 2.45 -32.27
N ASP A 71 10.84 1.27 -31.76
CA ASP A 71 10.71 0.92 -30.34
C ASP A 71 11.93 1.29 -29.49
N ASP A 72 13.02 1.81 -30.07
CA ASP A 72 14.18 2.24 -29.28
C ASP A 72 14.07 3.73 -28.93
N PRO A 73 14.16 4.12 -27.64
CA PRO A 73 14.23 5.53 -27.24
C PRO A 73 15.45 6.27 -27.82
N VAL A 74 16.45 5.53 -28.32
CA VAL A 74 17.71 6.07 -28.86
C VAL A 74 17.69 6.24 -30.40
N GLY A 75 16.64 5.79 -31.10
CA GLY A 75 16.49 6.00 -32.55
C GLY A 75 15.78 4.88 -33.31
N GLU A 76 15.54 5.07 -34.61
CA GLU A 76 14.95 4.03 -35.47
C GLU A 76 15.99 2.94 -35.77
N LYS A 77 15.71 1.70 -35.38
CA LYS A 77 16.54 0.54 -35.73
C LYS A 77 16.07 -0.07 -37.04
N SER A 78 16.98 -0.26 -38.00
CA SER A 78 16.68 -0.88 -39.28
C SER A 78 17.60 -2.07 -39.58
N LEU A 79 17.03 -3.17 -40.08
CA LEU A 79 17.73 -4.36 -40.55
C LEU A 79 17.35 -4.59 -42.01
N THR A 80 18.30 -4.84 -42.91
CA THR A 80 17.99 -5.21 -44.30
C THR A 80 17.67 -6.70 -44.38
N TRP A 81 16.94 -7.15 -45.41
CA TRP A 81 16.62 -8.57 -45.54
C TRP A 81 17.87 -9.45 -45.61
N GLU A 82 18.88 -8.99 -46.34
CA GLU A 82 20.17 -9.67 -46.50
C GLU A 82 21.02 -9.67 -45.23
N SER A 83 20.83 -8.70 -44.33
CA SER A 83 21.57 -8.65 -43.07
C SER A 83 21.00 -9.57 -41.99
N ILE A 84 19.75 -10.03 -42.13
CA ILE A 84 19.12 -10.92 -41.15
C ILE A 84 19.72 -12.31 -41.25
N ASN A 85 20.71 -12.59 -40.40
CA ASN A 85 21.34 -13.90 -40.33
C ASN A 85 20.62 -14.85 -39.35
N ARG A 86 19.76 -14.32 -38.47
CA ARG A 86 19.11 -15.12 -37.42
C ARG A 86 17.71 -14.62 -37.08
N LEU A 87 16.77 -15.55 -37.01
CA LEU A 87 15.42 -15.36 -36.47
C LEU A 87 15.23 -16.27 -35.24
N GLU A 88 15.01 -15.69 -34.07
CA GLU A 88 14.84 -16.42 -32.81
C GLU A 88 13.45 -16.27 -32.21
N LEU A 89 12.87 -17.37 -31.72
CA LEU A 89 11.75 -17.30 -30.80
C LEU A 89 12.26 -17.31 -29.34
N ARG A 90 12.16 -16.18 -28.65
CA ARG A 90 12.53 -16.03 -27.22
C ARG A 90 11.29 -16.10 -26.33
N ARG A 91 11.36 -16.89 -25.24
CA ARG A 91 10.33 -16.97 -24.20
C ARG A 91 10.61 -16.01 -23.05
N ARG A 92 9.58 -15.26 -22.64
CA ARG A 92 9.52 -14.43 -21.42
C ARG A 92 8.45 -14.99 -20.47
N LEU A 93 8.37 -14.45 -19.24
CA LEU A 93 7.42 -14.90 -18.21
C LEU A 93 5.97 -14.85 -18.67
N TRP A 94 5.62 -13.82 -19.46
CA TRP A 94 4.25 -13.56 -19.88
C TRP A 94 4.07 -13.40 -21.39
N THR A 95 5.14 -13.45 -22.19
CA THR A 95 5.11 -13.22 -23.64
C THR A 95 6.09 -14.12 -24.38
N GLU A 96 5.80 -14.44 -25.64
CA GLU A 96 6.81 -14.90 -26.59
C GLU A 96 7.20 -13.70 -27.46
N SER A 97 8.44 -13.65 -27.92
CA SER A 97 8.90 -12.61 -28.85
C SER A 97 9.77 -13.23 -29.92
N VAL A 98 9.55 -12.85 -31.17
CA VAL A 98 10.45 -13.21 -32.28
C VAL A 98 11.51 -12.11 -32.37
N VAL A 99 12.79 -12.47 -32.43
CA VAL A 99 13.89 -11.51 -32.57
C VAL A 99 14.55 -11.75 -33.91
N ALA A 100 14.65 -10.71 -34.73
CA ALA A 100 15.48 -10.68 -35.92
C ALA A 100 16.82 -10.03 -35.57
N ALA A 101 17.92 -10.65 -35.96
CA ALA A 101 19.26 -10.17 -35.68
C ALA A 101 20.16 -10.24 -36.92
N ASP A 102 21.09 -9.29 -37.02
CA ASP A 102 22.24 -9.34 -37.96
C ASP A 102 23.58 -9.65 -37.24
N GLY A 103 23.54 -9.85 -35.93
CA GLY A 103 24.72 -10.08 -35.07
C GLY A 103 25.20 -8.84 -34.31
N LEU A 104 24.91 -7.64 -34.78
CA LEU A 104 25.21 -6.36 -34.12
C LEU A 104 23.95 -5.64 -33.62
N THR A 105 22.85 -5.80 -34.34
CA THR A 105 21.57 -5.16 -34.11
C THR A 105 20.50 -6.24 -33.94
N GLU A 106 19.67 -6.08 -32.92
CA GLU A 106 18.50 -6.93 -32.67
C GLU A 106 17.21 -6.11 -32.76
N VAL A 107 16.24 -6.60 -33.53
CA VAL A 107 14.87 -6.07 -33.60
C VAL A 107 13.91 -7.09 -33.03
N THR A 108 13.19 -6.71 -31.97
CA THR A 108 12.18 -7.57 -31.34
C THR A 108 10.82 -7.36 -32.00
N LEU A 109 10.25 -8.43 -32.52
CA LEU A 109 8.88 -8.57 -33.00
C LEU A 109 8.02 -9.19 -31.90
N ALA A 110 6.95 -8.51 -31.49
CA ALA A 110 6.01 -9.05 -30.51
C ALA A 110 5.29 -10.31 -31.05
N ALA A 111 5.23 -11.38 -30.25
CA ALA A 111 4.56 -12.64 -30.61
C ALA A 111 3.48 -13.04 -29.58
N PRO A 112 2.42 -13.76 -29.97
CA PRO A 112 1.39 -14.23 -29.05
C PRO A 112 1.93 -15.33 -28.13
N VAL A 113 1.45 -15.38 -26.89
CA VAL A 113 1.73 -16.52 -26.01
C VAL A 113 0.96 -17.74 -26.52
N ARG A 114 1.65 -18.64 -27.22
CA ARG A 114 1.05 -19.86 -27.78
C ARG A 114 0.37 -20.75 -26.72
N LEU A 115 0.84 -20.71 -25.46
CA LEU A 115 0.29 -21.48 -24.34
C LEU A 115 -1.01 -20.90 -23.74
N ARG A 116 -1.26 -19.59 -23.89
CA ARG A 116 -2.37 -18.89 -23.19
C ARG A 116 -3.46 -18.39 -24.13
N PHE A 117 -3.11 -18.11 -25.39
CA PHE A 117 -4.03 -17.58 -26.40
C PHE A 117 -4.24 -18.52 -27.60
N GLY A 118 -3.71 -19.73 -27.54
CA GLY A 118 -3.77 -20.69 -28.64
C GLY A 118 -2.87 -20.30 -29.83
N ARG A 119 -3.02 -21.05 -30.92
CA ARG A 119 -2.24 -20.89 -32.16
C ARG A 119 -2.90 -19.81 -33.03
N ASP A 120 -2.18 -18.73 -33.34
CA ASP A 120 -2.67 -17.67 -34.23
C ASP A 120 -2.22 -17.92 -35.68
N ARG A 121 -3.18 -18.19 -36.57
CA ARG A 121 -2.92 -18.49 -37.99
C ARG A 121 -2.40 -17.29 -38.78
N GLU A 122 -2.85 -16.07 -38.47
CA GLU A 122 -2.36 -14.84 -39.13
C GLU A 122 -0.90 -14.60 -38.74
N PHE A 123 -0.56 -14.83 -37.48
CA PHE A 123 0.81 -14.73 -36.98
C PHE A 123 1.73 -15.79 -37.59
N ASP A 124 1.30 -17.07 -37.61
CA ASP A 124 2.07 -18.16 -38.20
C ASP A 124 2.34 -17.90 -39.70
N ALA A 125 1.36 -17.38 -40.45
CA ALA A 125 1.52 -17.00 -41.84
C ALA A 125 2.49 -15.81 -42.02
N ALA A 126 2.40 -14.79 -41.16
CA ALA A 126 3.31 -13.65 -41.19
C ALA A 126 4.75 -14.04 -40.83
N LEU A 127 4.92 -15.01 -39.92
CA LEU A 127 6.21 -15.55 -39.54
C LEU A 127 6.83 -16.41 -40.65
N ALA A 128 6.02 -17.21 -41.34
CA ALA A 128 6.46 -17.97 -42.51
C ALA A 128 6.90 -17.03 -43.65
N GLU A 129 6.17 -15.94 -43.87
CA GLU A 129 6.54 -14.92 -44.86
C GLU A 129 7.85 -14.21 -44.49
N LEU A 130 8.04 -13.88 -43.21
CA LEU A 130 9.27 -13.30 -42.70
C LEU A 130 10.46 -14.23 -42.91
N SER A 131 10.31 -15.51 -42.54
CA SER A 131 11.34 -16.53 -42.71
C SER A 131 11.71 -16.72 -44.18
N ARG A 132 10.71 -16.72 -45.07
CA ARG A 132 10.92 -16.80 -46.52
C ARG A 132 11.71 -15.61 -47.06
N ARG A 133 11.40 -14.38 -46.64
CA ARG A 133 12.10 -13.16 -47.09
C ARG A 133 13.52 -13.03 -46.55
N ALA A 134 13.72 -13.44 -45.30
CA ALA A 134 15.05 -13.42 -44.68
C ALA A 134 15.93 -14.61 -45.10
N GLY A 135 15.38 -15.59 -45.84
CA GLY A 135 16.12 -16.79 -46.26
C GLY A 135 16.57 -17.68 -45.10
N THR A 136 16.04 -17.48 -43.89
CA THR A 136 16.47 -18.18 -42.66
C THR A 136 15.27 -18.68 -41.87
N GLY A 137 15.42 -19.87 -41.29
CA GLY A 137 14.40 -20.50 -40.46
C GLY A 137 14.31 -19.88 -39.06
N VAL A 138 13.13 -19.94 -38.44
CA VAL A 138 12.97 -19.51 -37.05
C VAL A 138 13.52 -20.60 -36.13
N VAL A 139 14.59 -20.27 -35.41
CA VAL A 139 15.19 -21.15 -34.39
C VAL A 139 14.67 -20.82 -33.00
N ARG A 140 14.66 -21.82 -32.11
CA ARG A 140 14.30 -21.60 -30.71
C ARG A 140 15.45 -20.86 -30.01
N GLY A 141 15.19 -19.63 -29.57
CA GLY A 141 16.15 -18.80 -28.87
C GLY A 141 16.35 -19.22 -27.42
N ARG A 142 17.36 -18.64 -26.75
CA ARG A 142 17.56 -18.83 -25.30
C ARG A 142 16.34 -18.32 -24.53
N SER A 143 15.93 -19.07 -23.51
CA SER A 143 14.91 -18.60 -22.56
C SER A 143 15.46 -17.39 -21.81
N LEU A 144 14.71 -16.30 -21.75
CA LEU A 144 15.04 -15.16 -20.89
C LEU A 144 14.58 -15.37 -19.44
N LEU A 145 13.91 -16.50 -19.17
CA LEU A 145 13.59 -16.96 -17.82
C LEU A 145 14.84 -17.56 -17.17
N THR A 146 15.77 -16.69 -16.78
CA THR A 146 16.85 -17.05 -15.89
C THR A 146 16.34 -17.05 -14.44
N LEU A 147 16.98 -17.83 -13.57
CA LEU A 147 16.69 -17.79 -12.13
C LEU A 147 16.82 -16.35 -11.60
N GLY A 148 17.85 -15.62 -12.05
CA GLY A 148 18.04 -14.21 -11.72
C GLY A 148 16.85 -13.33 -12.09
N TYR A 149 16.30 -13.48 -13.31
CA TYR A 149 15.11 -12.73 -13.74
C TYR A 149 13.87 -13.04 -12.88
N ALA A 150 13.67 -14.31 -12.52
CA ALA A 150 12.58 -14.74 -11.63
C ALA A 150 12.77 -14.17 -10.21
N CYS A 151 13.98 -14.26 -9.65
CA CYS A 151 14.32 -13.69 -8.35
C CYS A 151 14.12 -12.18 -8.31
N THR A 152 14.52 -11.43 -9.35
CA THR A 152 14.29 -9.98 -9.41
C THR A 152 12.80 -9.63 -9.41
N HIS A 153 11.97 -10.38 -10.15
CA HIS A 153 10.52 -10.14 -10.15
C HIS A 153 9.87 -10.49 -8.81
N LEU A 154 10.30 -11.59 -8.18
CA LEU A 154 9.89 -11.95 -6.82
C LEU A 154 10.32 -10.89 -5.80
N ALA A 155 11.55 -10.36 -5.91
CA ALA A 155 12.04 -9.31 -5.03
C ALA A 155 11.23 -8.01 -5.18
N ILE A 156 10.89 -7.63 -6.42
CA ILE A 156 10.01 -6.47 -6.67
C ILE A 156 8.63 -6.70 -6.07
N LEU A 157 8.02 -7.87 -6.29
CA LEU A 157 6.73 -8.22 -5.70
C LEU A 157 6.77 -8.20 -4.17
N ALA A 158 7.80 -8.80 -3.57
CA ALA A 158 8.00 -8.82 -2.12
C ALA A 158 8.20 -7.41 -1.55
N ALA A 159 8.97 -6.56 -2.23
CA ALA A 159 9.16 -5.17 -1.82
C ALA A 159 7.86 -4.37 -1.88
N TRP A 160 7.04 -4.57 -2.93
CA TRP A 160 5.71 -3.97 -3.01
C TRP A 160 4.80 -4.47 -1.89
N THR A 161 4.74 -5.78 -1.65
CA THR A 161 3.93 -6.35 -0.57
C THR A 161 4.38 -5.81 0.80
N ALA A 162 5.68 -5.75 1.07
CA ALA A 162 6.22 -5.20 2.30
C ALA A 162 5.85 -3.71 2.45
N LEU A 163 5.93 -2.93 1.37
CA LEU A 163 5.52 -1.53 1.37
C LEU A 163 4.03 -1.41 1.74
N PHE A 164 3.14 -2.12 1.05
CA PHE A 164 1.70 -2.08 1.34
C PHE A 164 1.39 -2.50 2.78
N VAL A 165 1.97 -3.61 3.25
CA VAL A 165 1.77 -4.12 4.61
C VAL A 165 2.28 -3.14 5.68
N THR A 166 3.34 -2.37 5.38
CA THR A 166 3.91 -1.40 6.34
C THR A 166 3.04 -0.14 6.48
N PHE A 167 2.38 0.29 5.40
CA PHE A 167 1.63 1.55 5.38
C PHE A 167 0.11 1.39 5.55
N ASP A 168 -0.45 0.27 5.12
CA ASP A 168 -1.88 -0.04 5.21
C ASP A 168 -2.05 -1.55 5.45
N PRO A 169 -1.95 -1.99 6.71
CA PRO A 169 -2.00 -3.40 7.03
C PRO A 169 -3.36 -3.97 6.63
N VAL A 170 -3.37 -4.92 5.68
CA VAL A 170 -4.61 -5.48 5.10
C VAL A 170 -5.54 -6.07 6.18
N TRP A 171 -4.98 -6.52 7.30
CA TRP A 171 -5.73 -7.03 8.45
C TRP A 171 -6.49 -5.96 9.26
N HIS A 172 -6.31 -4.67 8.97
CA HIS A 172 -7.10 -3.57 9.55
C HIS A 172 -8.37 -3.25 8.73
N HIS A 173 -8.54 -3.80 7.52
CA HIS A 173 -9.74 -3.58 6.68
C HIS A 173 -10.93 -4.41 7.15
N SER A 174 -12.16 -3.86 7.06
CA SER A 174 -13.39 -4.56 7.48
C SER A 174 -13.61 -5.89 6.76
N SER A 175 -13.10 -6.02 5.53
CA SER A 175 -13.26 -7.19 4.67
C SER A 175 -12.27 -8.34 4.94
N TRP A 176 -11.33 -8.19 5.87
CA TRP A 176 -10.34 -9.23 6.16
C TRP A 176 -10.94 -10.39 6.96
N PRO A 177 -10.83 -11.66 6.49
CA PRO A 177 -11.51 -12.80 7.11
C PRO A 177 -10.90 -13.29 8.44
N GLY A 178 -9.69 -12.85 8.80
CA GLY A 178 -9.02 -13.19 10.07
C GLY A 178 -8.91 -11.99 11.01
N ARG A 179 -9.91 -11.11 11.00
CA ARG A 179 -9.94 -9.89 11.80
C ARG A 179 -10.28 -10.21 13.26
N GLU A 180 -9.44 -9.76 14.18
CA GLU A 180 -9.70 -9.85 15.62
C GLU A 180 -10.34 -8.53 16.09
N GLU A 181 -11.49 -8.61 16.75
CA GLU A 181 -12.19 -7.44 17.30
C GLU A 181 -12.40 -7.56 18.81
N ALA A 182 -12.50 -6.42 19.48
CA ALA A 182 -12.84 -6.43 20.89
C ALA A 182 -14.34 -6.73 21.06
N VAL A 183 -14.63 -7.94 21.53
CA VAL A 183 -15.99 -8.38 21.86
C VAL A 183 -16.53 -7.61 23.07
N ARG A 184 -15.67 -7.16 23.98
CA ARG A 184 -16.06 -6.44 25.21
C ARG A 184 -15.00 -5.42 25.61
N LEU A 185 -15.44 -4.34 26.24
CA LEU A 185 -14.53 -3.37 26.83
C LEU A 185 -13.95 -3.88 28.16
N PRO A 186 -12.65 -3.70 28.42
CA PRO A 186 -12.10 -3.90 29.77
C PRO A 186 -12.66 -2.83 30.72
N ASN A 187 -12.68 -3.13 32.02
CA ASN A 187 -13.05 -2.14 33.03
C ASN A 187 -12.00 -1.02 33.05
N ALA A 188 -12.38 0.16 32.56
CA ALA A 188 -11.50 1.32 32.43
C ALA A 188 -10.79 1.67 33.75
N CYS A 189 -11.47 1.56 34.90
CA CYS A 189 -10.85 1.88 36.18
C CYS A 189 -9.76 0.87 36.57
N HIS A 190 -9.99 -0.42 36.36
CA HIS A 190 -9.01 -1.44 36.73
C HIS A 190 -7.70 -1.29 35.95
N VAL A 191 -7.79 -0.82 34.71
CA VAL A 191 -6.63 -0.67 33.82
C VAL A 191 -5.70 0.46 34.28
N ILE A 192 -6.26 1.59 34.76
CA ILE A 192 -5.46 2.74 35.20
C ILE A 192 -5.23 2.78 36.72
N GLU A 193 -5.96 1.98 37.50
CA GLU A 193 -5.93 1.97 38.97
C GLU A 193 -4.53 1.80 39.59
N PRO A 194 -3.64 0.90 39.11
CA PRO A 194 -2.31 0.75 39.69
C PRO A 194 -1.51 2.07 39.67
N THR A 195 -1.50 2.74 38.53
CA THR A 195 -0.80 4.02 38.35
C THR A 195 -1.55 5.16 39.05
N ALA A 196 -2.88 5.18 38.97
CA ALA A 196 -3.69 6.21 39.59
C ALA A 196 -3.55 6.23 41.12
N LYS A 197 -3.43 5.07 41.77
CA LYS A 197 -3.21 4.98 43.23
C LYS A 197 -1.86 5.51 43.68
N GLU A 198 -0.82 5.41 42.85
CA GLU A 198 0.49 5.99 43.15
C GLU A 198 0.46 7.52 43.12
N MET A 199 -0.34 8.10 42.22
CA MET A 199 -0.46 9.55 42.03
C MET A 199 -1.48 10.19 42.98
N PHE A 200 -2.59 9.50 43.22
CA PHE A 200 -3.73 10.00 43.97
C PHE A 200 -4.18 9.00 45.06
N PRO A 201 -3.32 8.72 46.07
CA PRO A 201 -3.53 7.63 47.02
C PRO A 201 -4.78 7.77 47.90
N LYS A 202 -5.33 9.00 48.00
CA LYS A 202 -6.50 9.31 48.84
C LYS A 202 -7.81 9.39 48.05
N GLN A 203 -7.78 9.23 46.73
CA GLN A 203 -8.94 9.42 45.87
C GLN A 203 -9.46 8.07 45.35
N ALA A 204 -10.77 7.87 45.44
CA ALA A 204 -11.41 6.67 44.93
C ALA A 204 -11.73 6.81 43.43
N PRO A 205 -11.60 5.73 42.63
CA PRO A 205 -12.06 5.73 41.25
C PRO A 205 -13.57 5.97 41.18
N GLN A 206 -13.98 6.79 40.22
CA GLN A 206 -15.36 6.86 39.78
C GLN A 206 -15.50 6.14 38.43
N ARG A 207 -16.15 4.98 38.44
CA ARG A 207 -16.51 4.24 37.22
C ARG A 207 -17.88 4.69 36.73
N LEU A 208 -17.99 4.95 35.44
CA LEU A 208 -19.25 5.31 34.76
C LEU A 208 -19.40 4.40 33.53
N PRO A 209 -19.94 3.18 33.69
CA PRO A 209 -20.06 2.23 32.60
C PRO A 209 -21.31 2.51 31.74
N ASN A 210 -21.20 2.21 30.46
CA ASN A 210 -22.26 2.14 29.45
C ASN A 210 -21.91 1.02 28.45
N ASP A 211 -22.88 0.46 27.74
CA ASP A 211 -22.69 -0.77 26.94
C ASP A 211 -21.58 -0.65 25.89
N ASP A 212 -21.46 0.51 25.24
CA ASP A 212 -20.43 0.80 24.23
C ASP A 212 -19.33 1.73 24.73
N GLU A 213 -19.38 2.09 26.01
CA GLU A 213 -18.48 3.08 26.58
C GLU A 213 -18.10 2.78 28.03
N GLU A 214 -16.80 2.64 28.31
CA GLU A 214 -16.30 2.50 29.67
C GLU A 214 -15.49 3.73 30.07
N ARG A 215 -15.96 4.44 31.11
CA ARG A 215 -15.28 5.63 31.65
C ARG A 215 -14.76 5.36 33.05
N CYS A 216 -13.55 5.83 33.29
CA CYS A 216 -13.02 6.00 34.63
C CYS A 216 -12.50 7.42 34.85
N ARG A 217 -12.75 7.93 36.05
CA ARG A 217 -12.15 9.17 36.56
C ARG A 217 -11.47 8.91 37.90
N PHE A 218 -10.28 9.46 38.05
CA PHE A 218 -9.59 9.59 39.33
C PHE A 218 -9.32 11.07 39.60
N GLY A 219 -9.64 11.50 40.81
CA GLY A 219 -9.50 12.88 41.29
C GLY A 219 -10.60 13.84 40.90
N ASP A 220 -10.32 15.13 41.13
CA ASP A 220 -11.19 16.20 40.67
C ASP A 220 -11.32 16.10 39.14
N SER A 221 -12.36 16.68 38.56
CA SER A 221 -12.97 16.32 37.26
C SER A 221 -12.03 16.12 36.05
N LEU A 222 -10.76 16.54 36.12
CA LEU A 222 -9.74 16.53 35.07
C LEU A 222 -8.38 15.89 35.45
N SER A 223 -8.17 15.39 36.68
CA SER A 223 -6.83 14.89 37.12
C SER A 223 -6.36 13.66 36.34
N LEU A 224 -7.21 12.64 36.24
CA LEU A 224 -6.97 11.49 35.37
C LEU A 224 -8.30 10.93 34.88
N LYS A 225 -8.51 10.93 33.57
CA LYS A 225 -9.72 10.40 32.94
C LYS A 225 -9.33 9.42 31.85
N TYR A 226 -9.95 8.26 31.85
CA TYR A 226 -9.79 7.26 30.80
C TYR A 226 -11.15 6.86 30.27
N THR A 227 -11.32 6.94 28.95
CA THR A 227 -12.57 6.62 28.26
C THR A 227 -12.27 5.63 27.14
N LEU A 228 -13.08 4.60 27.05
CA LEU A 228 -13.04 3.59 26.00
C LEU A 228 -14.34 3.65 25.22
N PHE A 229 -14.26 3.74 23.90
CA PHE A 229 -15.39 3.66 22.99
C PHE A 229 -15.25 2.42 22.14
N ARG A 230 -16.20 1.49 22.22
CA ARG A 230 -16.28 0.34 21.33
C ARG A 230 -17.24 0.65 20.20
N TYR A 231 -16.84 0.34 18.98
CA TYR A 231 -17.69 0.47 17.81
C TYR A 231 -18.07 -0.92 17.31
N ASP A 232 -19.33 -1.27 17.46
CA ASP A 232 -19.85 -2.55 16.99
C ASP A 232 -20.00 -2.59 15.46
N LEU A 233 -20.09 -3.82 14.94
CA LEU A 233 -20.35 -4.14 13.54
C LEU A 233 -21.66 -3.50 13.04
N GLY A 234 -21.54 -2.32 12.41
CA GLY A 234 -22.56 -1.73 11.53
C GLY A 234 -22.37 -2.15 10.07
N MET A 235 -23.06 -1.46 9.14
CA MET A 235 -22.90 -1.68 7.69
C MET A 235 -21.47 -1.43 7.19
N ASP A 236 -20.70 -0.58 7.89
CA ASP A 236 -19.33 -0.18 7.53
C ASP A 236 -18.24 -0.89 8.39
N GLY A 237 -18.62 -1.79 9.31
CA GLY A 237 -17.66 -2.49 10.19
C GLY A 237 -17.12 -1.66 11.36
N GLY A 238 -16.83 -2.33 12.49
CA GLY A 238 -16.43 -1.68 13.74
C GLY A 238 -15.06 -1.00 13.66
N ILE A 239 -14.07 -1.62 13.00
CA ILE A 239 -12.71 -1.07 12.85
C ILE A 239 -12.67 0.19 11.99
N GLU A 240 -13.41 0.23 10.87
CA GLU A 240 -13.43 1.41 10.00
C GLU A 240 -14.08 2.60 10.72
N ARG A 241 -15.16 2.35 11.46
CA ARG A 241 -15.78 3.36 12.30
C ARG A 241 -14.86 3.82 13.44
N ALA A 242 -14.10 2.91 14.04
CA ALA A 242 -13.08 3.26 15.03
C ALA A 242 -11.94 4.08 14.40
N GLU A 243 -11.56 3.80 13.15
CA GLU A 243 -10.56 4.58 12.41
C GLU A 243 -11.03 5.99 12.11
N GLU A 244 -12.23 6.10 11.56
CA GLU A 244 -12.88 7.37 11.26
C GLU A 244 -12.99 8.20 12.53
N ARG A 245 -13.50 7.60 13.62
CA ARG A 245 -13.60 8.26 14.91
C ARG A 245 -12.25 8.64 15.47
N PHE A 246 -11.23 7.79 15.39
CA PHE A 246 -9.88 8.16 15.81
C PHE A 246 -9.35 9.39 15.05
N ARG A 247 -9.66 9.52 13.76
CA ARG A 247 -9.30 10.71 12.95
C ARG A 247 -10.14 11.94 13.29
N GLU A 248 -11.44 11.77 13.53
CA GLU A 248 -12.36 12.86 13.90
C GLU A 248 -12.14 13.39 15.32
N GLY A 249 -11.54 12.60 16.20
CA GLY A 249 -11.22 13.00 17.59
C GLY A 249 -12.44 13.23 18.48
N PRO A 250 -13.36 12.27 18.70
CA PRO A 250 -14.46 12.42 19.65
C PRO A 250 -13.89 12.46 21.07
N GLY A 251 -13.54 13.66 21.51
CA GLY A 251 -12.98 13.96 22.81
C GLY A 251 -11.44 13.99 22.87
N GLY A 252 -10.72 13.25 22.02
CA GLY A 252 -9.25 13.15 22.08
C GLY A 252 -8.51 13.94 20.99
N PRO A 253 -7.18 14.10 21.13
CA PRO A 253 -6.37 14.85 20.17
C PRO A 253 -6.27 14.15 18.82
N THR A 254 -6.25 14.95 17.76
CA THR A 254 -6.06 14.55 16.36
C THR A 254 -4.71 15.05 15.85
N LEU A 255 -4.23 14.53 14.72
CA LEU A 255 -2.98 15.01 14.11
C LEU A 255 -3.11 16.42 13.49
N ASP A 256 -4.33 16.92 13.35
CA ASP A 256 -4.60 18.27 12.85
C ASP A 256 -4.54 19.31 13.98
N ASP A 257 -4.49 18.88 15.25
CA ASP A 257 -4.35 19.76 16.40
C ASP A 257 -2.93 20.32 16.51
N GLU A 258 -2.82 21.61 16.85
CA GLU A 258 -1.52 22.28 17.00
C GLU A 258 -0.72 21.66 18.16
N GLY A 259 0.47 21.14 17.87
CA GLY A 259 1.35 20.53 18.87
C GLY A 259 1.12 19.02 19.09
N ALA A 260 0.08 18.45 18.49
CA ALA A 260 -0.15 17.01 18.52
C ALA A 260 0.88 16.26 17.68
N ARG A 261 1.25 15.06 18.13
CA ARG A 261 2.20 14.17 17.44
C ARG A 261 1.78 12.71 17.54
N THR A 262 2.23 11.90 16.59
CA THR A 262 2.06 10.45 16.65
C THR A 262 2.84 9.86 17.83
N LEU A 263 2.24 8.90 18.52
CA LEU A 263 2.85 8.13 19.60
C LEU A 263 3.10 6.67 19.15
N PRO A 264 4.32 6.32 18.72
CA PRO A 264 4.59 5.01 18.15
C PRO A 264 4.57 3.87 19.18
N GLY A 265 4.06 2.70 18.75
CA GLY A 265 4.01 1.48 19.55
C GLY A 265 2.89 1.45 20.60
N VAL A 266 1.84 2.23 20.41
CA VAL A 266 0.62 2.23 21.22
C VAL A 266 -0.56 1.88 20.32
N GLY A 267 -1.08 0.65 20.44
CA GLY A 267 -2.15 0.15 19.59
C GLY A 267 -1.81 0.12 18.11
N ASP A 268 -2.84 0.24 17.29
CA ASP A 268 -2.74 0.32 15.83
C ASP A 268 -2.44 1.76 15.37
N GLY A 269 -2.67 2.75 16.25
CA GLY A 269 -2.34 4.14 16.05
C GLY A 269 -2.63 4.95 17.31
N ALA A 270 -1.82 5.97 17.59
CA ALA A 270 -2.02 6.86 18.72
C ALA A 270 -1.48 8.27 18.44
N THR A 271 -2.13 9.25 19.04
CA THR A 271 -1.81 10.67 19.00
C THR A 271 -1.71 11.19 20.42
N ILE A 272 -0.67 11.95 20.70
CA ILE A 272 -0.45 12.62 21.98
C ILE A 272 -0.38 14.12 21.76
N ASP A 273 -1.10 14.85 22.61
CA ASP A 273 -1.04 16.30 22.73
C ASP A 273 -0.65 16.68 24.16
N THR A 274 0.15 17.74 24.31
CA THR A 274 0.74 18.15 25.57
C THR A 274 0.60 19.66 25.75
N ALA A 275 -0.24 20.06 26.70
CA ALA A 275 -0.43 21.45 27.08
C ALA A 275 0.58 21.84 28.17
N THR A 276 1.51 22.73 27.82
CA THR A 276 2.56 23.21 28.72
C THR A 276 2.21 24.54 29.37
N TYR A 277 2.80 24.83 30.54
CA TYR A 277 2.84 26.19 31.09
C TYR A 277 3.70 27.11 30.20
N GLN A 278 3.69 28.42 30.47
CA GLN A 278 4.45 29.43 29.72
C GLN A 278 5.96 29.13 29.66
N ASP A 279 6.50 28.45 30.67
CA ASP A 279 7.92 28.08 30.73
C ASP A 279 8.28 26.91 29.80
N GLY A 280 7.31 26.17 29.26
CA GLY A 280 7.50 25.03 28.35
C GLY A 280 8.16 23.79 28.97
N THR A 281 8.59 23.88 30.24
CA THR A 281 9.27 22.83 31.01
C THR A 281 8.31 22.03 31.86
N ARG A 282 7.15 22.61 32.18
CA ARG A 282 6.10 21.99 32.97
C ARG A 282 4.83 21.80 32.15
N VAL A 283 4.08 20.76 32.49
CA VAL A 283 2.88 20.33 31.79
C VAL A 283 1.70 20.41 32.75
N HIS A 284 0.60 21.04 32.33
CA HIS A 284 -0.63 21.02 33.12
C HIS A 284 -1.64 19.99 32.61
N GLN A 285 -1.53 19.56 31.35
CA GLN A 285 -2.41 18.55 30.80
C GLN A 285 -1.75 17.80 29.63
N ILE A 286 -1.98 16.49 29.58
CA ILE A 286 -1.63 15.60 28.47
C ILE A 286 -2.90 14.90 28.03
N GLN A 287 -3.12 14.83 26.72
CA GLN A 287 -4.17 14.02 26.15
C GLN A 287 -3.56 12.97 25.23
N VAL A 288 -4.08 11.74 25.30
CA VAL A 288 -3.70 10.67 24.39
C VAL A 288 -4.96 10.07 23.80
N SER A 289 -5.05 10.08 22.47
CA SER A 289 -6.01 9.28 21.72
C SER A 289 -5.29 8.07 21.17
N ALA A 290 -5.83 6.87 21.31
CA ALA A 290 -5.26 5.65 20.76
C ALA A 290 -6.35 4.73 20.22
N ARG A 291 -6.05 3.95 19.19
CA ARG A 291 -6.95 2.96 18.62
C ARG A 291 -6.34 1.56 18.70
N LYS A 292 -7.18 0.57 18.99
CA LYS A 292 -6.86 -0.84 18.78
C LYS A 292 -8.11 -1.59 18.34
N ALA A 293 -8.04 -2.24 17.19
CA ALA A 293 -9.17 -2.86 16.51
C ALA A 293 -10.36 -1.87 16.41
N ASN A 294 -11.53 -2.28 16.88
CA ASN A 294 -12.76 -1.49 16.88
C ASN A 294 -12.95 -0.61 18.14
N VAL A 295 -11.87 -0.36 18.90
CA VAL A 295 -11.91 0.44 20.13
C VAL A 295 -11.04 1.68 20.02
N VAL A 296 -11.61 2.82 20.41
CA VAL A 296 -10.87 4.08 20.61
C VAL A 296 -10.75 4.37 22.10
N ALA A 297 -9.53 4.59 22.54
CA ALA A 297 -9.13 4.91 23.90
C ALA A 297 -8.75 6.39 23.98
N TRP A 298 -9.34 7.11 24.92
CA TRP A 298 -9.01 8.51 25.20
C TRP A 298 -8.59 8.66 26.66
N LEU A 299 -7.35 9.12 26.86
CA LEU A 299 -6.74 9.42 28.14
C LEU A 299 -6.54 10.92 28.28
N VAL A 300 -6.96 11.48 29.42
CA VAL A 300 -6.60 12.82 29.86
C VAL A 300 -5.86 12.69 31.18
N TYR A 301 -4.68 13.30 31.25
CA TYR A 301 -3.81 13.26 32.42
C TYR A 301 -3.35 14.67 32.76
N ALA A 302 -3.65 15.13 33.98
CA ALA A 302 -3.06 16.32 34.57
C ALA A 302 -2.11 15.88 35.69
N PRO A 303 -0.79 16.04 35.51
CA PRO A 303 0.18 15.63 36.53
C PRO A 303 0.03 16.46 37.80
N PRO A 304 0.30 15.88 38.99
CA PRO A 304 0.41 16.67 40.22
C PRO A 304 1.61 17.62 40.14
N GLU A 305 1.58 18.75 40.87
CA GLU A 305 2.61 19.79 40.81
C GLU A 305 4.03 19.24 41.06
N GLU A 306 4.18 18.22 41.91
CA GLU A 306 5.49 17.62 42.21
C GLU A 306 6.04 16.75 41.06
N ARG A 307 5.23 16.45 40.04
CA ARG A 307 5.57 15.60 38.89
C ARG A 307 5.20 16.26 37.55
N ASP A 308 5.02 17.57 37.54
CA ASP A 308 4.59 18.33 36.36
C ASP A 308 5.72 18.54 35.32
N SER A 309 6.94 18.06 35.59
CA SER A 309 8.05 18.07 34.65
C SER A 309 7.65 17.38 33.34
N ARG A 310 7.84 18.08 32.22
CA ARG A 310 7.40 17.63 30.89
C ARG A 310 7.88 16.23 30.54
N ASP A 311 9.17 15.95 30.73
CA ASP A 311 9.75 14.66 30.37
C ASP A 311 9.21 13.51 31.22
N GLU A 312 8.95 13.76 32.51
CA GLU A 312 8.40 12.76 33.41
C GLU A 312 6.91 12.52 33.13
N ALA A 313 6.12 13.58 33.04
CA ALA A 313 4.69 13.50 32.78
C ALA A 313 4.39 12.84 31.42
N VAL A 314 5.15 13.17 30.37
CA VAL A 314 4.98 12.54 29.05
C VAL A 314 5.32 11.05 29.11
N ARG A 315 6.44 10.65 29.72
CA ARG A 315 6.78 9.22 29.85
C ARG A 315 5.70 8.45 30.62
N GLU A 316 5.13 9.07 31.65
CA GLU A 316 4.07 8.47 32.44
C GLU A 316 2.77 8.32 31.63
N ALA A 317 2.37 9.35 30.88
CA ALA A 317 1.23 9.29 29.97
C ALA A 317 1.42 8.21 28.88
N GLU A 318 2.62 8.09 28.31
CA GLU A 318 2.94 7.07 27.31
C GLU A 318 2.85 5.65 27.91
N ARG A 319 3.34 5.46 29.14
CA ARG A 319 3.22 4.20 29.88
C ARG A 319 1.76 3.84 30.16
N LEU A 320 0.97 4.82 30.61
CA LEU A 320 -0.47 4.67 30.84
C LEU A 320 -1.20 4.29 29.56
N ALA A 321 -0.93 4.97 28.45
CA ALA A 321 -1.53 4.68 27.16
C ALA A 321 -1.17 3.28 26.64
N ARG A 322 0.08 2.84 26.81
CA ARG A 322 0.50 1.46 26.48
C ARG A 322 -0.26 0.42 27.30
N ALA A 323 -0.34 0.60 28.62
CA ALA A 323 -1.06 -0.32 29.50
C ALA A 323 -2.58 -0.33 29.18
N ALA A 324 -3.14 0.85 28.95
CA ALA A 324 -4.52 1.06 28.54
C ALA A 324 -4.90 0.24 27.32
N VAL A 325 -4.11 0.38 26.25
CA VAL A 325 -4.38 -0.29 24.98
C VAL A 325 -4.03 -1.78 25.03
N ALA A 326 -3.04 -2.17 25.83
CA ALA A 326 -2.70 -3.58 26.03
C ALA A 326 -3.83 -4.39 26.69
N ALA A 327 -4.63 -3.75 27.55
CA ALA A 327 -5.75 -4.39 28.25
C ALA A 327 -6.97 -4.68 27.35
N ILE A 328 -7.02 -4.09 26.15
CA ILE A 328 -8.08 -4.37 25.17
C ILE A 328 -7.78 -5.74 24.55
N ALA A 329 -8.58 -6.74 24.92
CA ALA A 329 -8.53 -8.07 24.32
C ALA A 329 -9.31 -8.10 23.00
N VAL A 330 -8.77 -8.81 22.02
CA VAL A 330 -9.38 -9.01 20.71
C VAL A 330 -9.53 -10.51 20.47
N GLU A 331 -10.62 -10.91 19.82
CA GLU A 331 -10.96 -12.31 19.50
C GLU A 331 -11.35 -12.43 18.02
#